data_AF-A0A965ALM8-F1
#
_entry.id   AF-A0A965ALM8-F1
#
_cell.length_a   1.000
_cell.length_b   1.000
_cell.length_c   1.000
_cell.angle_alpha   90.00
_cell.angle_beta   90.00
_cell.angle_gamma   90.00
#
_symmetry.space_group_name_H-M   'P 1'
#
loop_
_entity.id
_entity.type
_entity.pdbx_description
1 polymer ?
#
loop_
_entity_poly.entity_id
_entity_poly.type
_entity_poly.pdbx_seq_one_letter_code
_entity_poly.pdbx_strand_id
1 'polypeptide(L)'
;MFTKKMFSLLLLASTGMIPLAVIAAAETPDAPRQQVSLEDRLVTGLRATRPDDVAYCERVAEATRTGALPAKLVDSTYLWAIGRQAKYPLPAFAQALSIQCRRLGIDWQ
;
A
#
# COMPACT_ATOMS: atom_id res chain seq x y z
N MET A 1 -6.13 13.67 27.82
CA MET A 1 -7.19 14.67 27.63
C MET A 1 -7.81 14.40 26.26
N PHE A 2 -8.81 13.52 26.22
CA PHE A 2 -9.43 12.99 25.00
C PHE A 2 -10.85 13.55 24.94
N THR A 3 -11.05 14.61 24.15
CA THR A 3 -12.34 15.32 24.10
C THR A 3 -13.30 14.60 23.17
N LYS A 4 -14.18 13.84 23.82
CA LYS A 4 -15.40 13.22 23.32
C LYS A 4 -16.33 14.31 22.77
N LYS A 5 -16.49 14.40 21.45
CA LYS A 5 -17.52 15.27 20.84
C LYS A 5 -18.78 14.44 20.59
N MET A 6 -19.70 14.50 21.56
CA MET A 6 -21.11 14.13 21.42
C MET A 6 -21.76 15.08 20.41
N PHE A 7 -22.17 14.57 19.26
CA PHE A 7 -23.15 15.21 18.40
C PHE A 7 -24.39 14.32 18.40
N SER A 8 -25.28 14.60 19.35
CA SER A 8 -26.64 14.09 19.34
C SER A 8 -27.48 15.14 18.63
N LEU A 9 -27.94 14.84 17.42
CA LEU A 9 -28.95 15.63 16.74
C LEU A 9 -29.99 14.67 16.17
N LEU A 10 -31.13 14.66 16.84
CA LEU A 10 -32.35 13.97 16.47
C LEU A 10 -33.07 14.89 15.48
N LEU A 11 -33.32 14.44 14.25
CA LEU A 11 -34.24 15.14 13.34
C LEU A 11 -35.11 14.17 12.53
N LEU A 12 -36.40 14.47 12.63
CA LEU A 12 -37.62 13.94 12.03
C LEU A 12 -37.52 13.27 10.64
N ALA A 13 -38.30 12.21 10.53
CA ALA A 13 -38.72 11.56 9.30
C ALA A 13 -39.40 12.53 8.31
N SER A 14 -38.99 12.46 7.06
CA SER A 14 -39.77 12.92 5.91
C SER A 14 -39.62 11.89 4.79
N THR A 15 -40.68 11.11 4.59
CA THR A 15 -40.81 10.12 3.52
C THR A 15 -41.08 10.85 2.21
N GLY A 16 -40.01 11.25 1.51
CA GLY A 16 -40.07 11.78 0.16
C GLY A 16 -39.82 10.67 -0.86
N MET A 17 -40.81 10.38 -1.70
CA MET A 17 -40.73 9.42 -2.79
C MET A 17 -39.67 9.87 -3.81
N ILE A 18 -38.54 9.18 -3.88
CA ILE A 18 -37.45 9.49 -4.82
C ILE A 18 -37.80 8.86 -6.17
N PRO A 19 -37.91 9.62 -7.28
CA PRO A 19 -38.03 9.02 -8.60
C PRO A 19 -36.75 8.28 -8.94
N LEU A 20 -36.90 7.04 -9.41
CA LEU A 20 -35.81 6.18 -9.87
C LEU A 20 -35.19 6.79 -11.13
N ALA A 21 -34.19 7.66 -10.95
CA ALA A 21 -33.36 8.14 -12.05
C ALA A 21 -32.57 6.95 -12.58
N VAL A 22 -32.85 6.55 -13.82
CA VAL A 22 -32.06 5.57 -14.56
C VAL A 22 -30.66 6.14 -14.71
N ILE A 23 -29.73 5.61 -13.93
CA ILE A 23 -28.32 5.94 -14.02
C ILE A 23 -27.85 5.27 -15.31
N ALA A 24 -27.76 6.06 -16.39
CA ALA A 24 -27.02 5.65 -17.57
C ALA A 24 -25.60 5.32 -17.11
N ALA A 25 -25.23 4.04 -17.18
CA ALA A 25 -23.88 3.58 -16.89
C ALA A 25 -22.96 4.29 -17.88
N ALA A 26 -22.25 5.32 -17.41
CA ALA A 26 -21.16 5.91 -18.16
C ALA A 26 -20.12 4.82 -18.36
N GLU A 27 -20.04 4.29 -19.58
CA GLU A 27 -18.99 3.37 -20.00
C GLU A 27 -17.66 4.10 -19.79
N THR A 28 -16.98 3.71 -18.72
CA THR A 28 -15.68 4.29 -18.40
C THR A 28 -14.74 3.78 -19.48
N PRO A 29 -13.98 4.65 -20.18
CA PRO A 29 -13.04 4.19 -21.18
C PRO A 29 -12.13 3.14 -20.57
N ASP A 30 -12.20 1.92 -21.10
CA ASP A 30 -11.38 0.76 -20.75
C ASP A 30 -9.96 1.00 -21.29
N ALA A 31 -9.32 2.07 -20.81
CA ALA A 31 -7.91 2.29 -21.02
C ALA A 31 -7.21 1.17 -20.24
N PRO A 32 -6.38 0.34 -20.89
CA PRO A 32 -5.65 -0.71 -20.19
C PRO A 32 -4.78 -0.05 -19.12
N ARG A 33 -5.23 -0.15 -17.86
CA ARG A 33 -4.50 0.39 -16.71
C ARG A 33 -3.26 -0.47 -16.56
N GLN A 34 -2.15 0.00 -17.14
CA GLN A 34 -0.86 -0.69 -17.05
C GLN A 34 -0.57 -0.98 -15.59
N GLN A 35 -0.60 -2.27 -15.23
CA GLN A 35 -0.47 -2.72 -13.86
C GLN A 35 1.01 -2.60 -13.50
N VAL A 36 1.35 -1.60 -12.68
CA VAL A 36 2.73 -1.37 -12.24
C VAL A 36 3.20 -2.59 -11.46
N SER A 37 4.36 -3.14 -11.84
CA SER A 37 4.92 -4.31 -11.17
C SER A 37 5.32 -3.98 -9.72
N LEU A 38 5.44 -5.01 -8.87
CA LEU A 38 5.91 -4.81 -7.49
C LEU A 38 7.33 -4.23 -7.48
N GLU A 39 8.19 -4.69 -8.38
CA GLU A 39 9.56 -4.18 -8.54
C GLU A 39 9.56 -2.68 -8.86
N ASP A 40 8.82 -2.26 -9.90
CA ASP A 40 8.73 -0.85 -10.29
C ASP A 40 8.20 0.02 -9.14
N ARG A 41 7.21 -0.51 -8.40
CA ARG A 41 6.66 0.16 -7.22
C ARG A 41 7.73 0.33 -6.13
N LEU A 42 8.51 -0.71 -5.84
CA LEU A 42 9.57 -0.66 -4.83
C LEU A 42 10.69 0.29 -5.25
N VAL A 43 11.20 0.17 -6.48
CA VAL A 43 12.26 1.03 -7.02
C VAL A 43 11.86 2.51 -6.95
N THR A 44 10.66 2.82 -7.45
CA THR A 44 10.14 4.19 -7.48
C THR A 44 9.84 4.72 -6.08
N GLY A 45 9.08 3.97 -5.27
CA GLY A 45 8.62 4.43 -3.97
C GLY A 45 9.72 4.51 -2.92
N LEU A 46 10.68 3.58 -2.95
CA LEU A 46 11.83 3.57 -2.05
C LEU A 46 12.99 4.44 -2.55
N ARG A 47 12.85 5.03 -3.74
CA ARG A 47 13.86 5.88 -4.39
C ARG A 47 15.19 5.14 -4.58
N ALA A 48 15.11 3.87 -4.97
CA ALA A 48 16.28 3.07 -5.30
C ALA A 48 16.89 3.62 -6.60
N THR A 49 18.10 4.16 -6.51
CA THR A 49 18.78 4.78 -7.67
C THR A 49 20.14 4.18 -7.96
N ARG A 50 20.77 3.54 -6.97
CA ARG A 50 22.04 2.82 -7.17
C ARG A 50 21.75 1.42 -7.69
N PRO A 51 22.64 0.82 -8.50
CA PRO A 51 22.47 -0.54 -8.99
C PRO A 51 22.19 -1.56 -7.87
N ASP A 52 22.90 -1.47 -6.74
CA ASP A 52 22.71 -2.38 -5.60
C ASP A 52 21.32 -2.22 -4.94
N ASP A 53 20.80 -0.99 -4.92
CA ASP A 53 19.48 -0.69 -4.36
C ASP A 53 18.37 -1.24 -5.26
N VAL A 54 18.54 -1.10 -6.58
CA VAL A 54 17.61 -1.67 -7.57
C VAL A 54 17.63 -3.20 -7.49
N ALA A 55 18.82 -3.81 -7.45
CA ALA A 55 18.98 -5.25 -7.27
C ALA A 55 18.36 -5.76 -5.96
N TYR A 56 18.39 -4.94 -4.89
CA TYR A 56 17.69 -5.29 -3.65
C TYR A 56 16.17 -5.32 -3.84
N CYS A 57 15.59 -4.31 -4.50
CA CYS A 57 14.16 -4.28 -4.81
C CYS A 57 13.72 -5.44 -5.72
N GLU A 58 14.52 -5.80 -6.72
CA GLU A 58 14.31 -6.96 -7.59
C GLU A 58 14.25 -8.26 -6.79
N ARG A 59 15.22 -8.49 -5.89
CA ARG A 59 15.23 -9.69 -5.03
C ARG A 59 14.01 -9.77 -4.13
N VAL A 60 13.60 -8.64 -3.54
CA VAL A 60 12.36 -8.59 -2.72
C VAL A 60 11.14 -8.94 -3.57
N ALA A 61 11.03 -8.39 -4.78
CA ALA A 61 9.92 -8.65 -5.69
C ALA A 61 9.86 -10.11 -6.13
N GLU A 62 11.00 -10.71 -6.49
CA GLU A 62 11.10 -12.14 -6.80
C GLU A 62 10.75 -13.01 -5.60
N ALA A 63 11.30 -12.73 -4.42
CA ALA A 63 11.01 -13.51 -3.22
C ALA A 63 9.53 -13.42 -2.83
N THR A 64 8.90 -12.28 -3.10
CA THR A 64 7.45 -12.13 -2.92
C THR A 64 6.66 -12.96 -3.92
N ARG A 65 7.06 -12.91 -5.20
CA ARG A 65 6.43 -13.66 -6.29
C ARG A 65 6.52 -15.18 -6.09
N THR A 66 7.66 -15.66 -5.60
CA THR A 66 7.90 -17.08 -5.30
C THR A 66 7.30 -17.55 -3.97
N GLY A 67 6.79 -16.62 -3.15
CA GLY A 67 6.19 -16.92 -1.85
C GLY A 67 7.19 -17.07 -0.70
N ALA A 68 8.50 -16.86 -0.94
CA ALA A 68 9.51 -16.81 0.11
C ALA A 68 9.31 -15.62 1.06
N LEU A 69 8.78 -14.51 0.54
CA LEU A 69 8.29 -13.39 1.33
C LEU A 69 6.76 -13.26 1.22
N PRO A 70 6.02 -13.16 2.34
CA PRO A 70 4.60 -12.88 2.29
C PRO A 70 4.32 -11.50 1.69
N ALA A 71 3.53 -11.43 0.62
CA ALA A 71 3.20 -10.15 -0.06
C ALA A 71 2.67 -9.08 0.90
N LYS A 72 1.78 -9.47 1.83
CA LYS A 72 1.22 -8.57 2.84
C LYS A 72 2.31 -7.98 3.77
N LEU A 73 3.36 -8.74 4.07
CA LEU A 73 4.48 -8.26 4.87
C LEU A 73 5.26 -7.18 4.12
N VAL A 74 5.55 -7.43 2.84
CA VAL A 74 6.26 -6.49 1.97
C VAL A 74 5.44 -5.21 1.78
N ASP A 75 4.14 -5.34 1.46
CA ASP A 75 3.25 -4.19 1.26
C ASP A 75 3.14 -3.32 2.52
N SER A 76 2.90 -3.93 3.68
CA SER A 76 2.78 -3.19 4.94
C SER A 76 4.08 -2.49 5.33
N THR A 77 5.22 -3.14 5.12
CA THR A 77 6.55 -2.56 5.38
C THR A 77 6.86 -1.43 4.40
N TYR A 78 6.49 -1.58 3.13
CA TYR A 78 6.65 -0.56 2.09
C TYR A 78 5.85 0.70 2.44
N LEU A 79 4.55 0.55 2.75
CA LEU A 79 3.69 1.67 3.13
C LEU A 79 4.21 2.41 4.37
N TRP A 80 4.69 1.65 5.37
CA TRP A 80 5.34 2.22 6.53
C TRP A 80 6.59 3.03 6.17
N ALA A 81 7.45 2.50 5.28
CA ALA A 81 8.70 3.15 4.91
C ALA A 81 8.48 4.47 4.15
N ILE A 82 7.58 4.48 3.15
CA ILE A 82 7.28 5.69 2.39
C ILE A 82 6.50 6.72 3.21
N GLY A 83 5.66 6.28 4.15
CA GLY A 83 4.88 7.15 5.02
C GLY A 83 5.74 8.00 5.97
N ARG A 84 6.99 7.60 6.20
CA ARG A 84 7.98 8.36 6.99
C ARG A 84 8.54 9.57 6.24
N GLN A 85 8.26 9.70 4.94
CA GLN A 85 8.73 10.80 4.08
C GLN A 85 10.24 11.08 4.17
N ALA A 86 11.04 10.05 4.47
CA ALA A 86 12.49 10.17 4.53
C ALA A 86 13.06 10.51 3.14
N LYS A 87 14.18 11.24 3.10
CA LYS A 87 14.89 11.52 1.84
C LYS A 87 15.24 10.23 1.10
N TYR A 88 15.64 9.21 1.86
CA TYR A 88 16.03 7.89 1.37
C TYR A 88 15.31 6.78 2.17
N PRO A 89 14.14 6.29 1.70
CA PRO A 89 13.32 5.31 2.44
C PRO A 89 13.86 3.88 2.47
N LEU A 90 14.62 3.46 1.46
CA LEU A 90 15.05 2.07 1.26
C LEU A 90 15.76 1.44 2.48
N PRO A 91 16.72 2.09 3.18
CA PRO A 91 17.39 1.47 4.31
C PRO A 91 16.45 1.19 5.47
N ALA A 92 15.49 2.08 5.72
CA ALA A 92 14.48 1.88 6.76
C ALA A 92 13.57 0.70 6.40
N PHE A 93 13.15 0.63 5.13
CA PHE A 93 12.38 -0.51 4.60
C PHE A 93 13.14 -1.83 4.79
N ALA A 94 14.40 -1.90 4.36
CA ALA A 94 15.21 -3.11 4.44
C ALA A 94 15.41 -3.59 5.88
N GLN A 95 15.69 -2.66 6.79
CA GLN A 95 15.84 -2.97 8.21
C GLN A 95 14.53 -3.46 8.82
N ALA A 96 13.41 -2.79 8.52
CA ALA A 96 12.10 -3.18 9.04
C ALA A 96 11.68 -4.56 8.50
N LEU A 97 11.87 -4.82 7.20
CA LEU A 97 11.56 -6.10 6.58
C LEU A 97 12.35 -7.23 7.25
N SER A 98 13.67 -7.06 7.42
CA SER A 98 14.52 -8.03 8.14
C SER A 98 14.06 -8.29 9.58
N ILE A 99 13.65 -7.25 10.32
CA ILE A 99 13.11 -7.42 11.68
C ILE A 99 11.81 -8.23 11.66
N GLN A 100 10.90 -7.95 10.75
CA GLN A 100 9.63 -8.66 10.67
C GLN A 100 9.81 -10.11 10.21
N CYS A 101 10.68 -10.37 9.23
CA CYS A 101 11.01 -11.73 8.80
C CYS A 101 11.54 -12.56 9.98
N ARG A 102 12.49 -12.02 10.75
CA ARG A 102 13.00 -12.67 11.96
C ARG A 102 11.92 -12.95 13.01
N ARG A 103 10.97 -12.03 13.21
CA ARG A 103 9.82 -12.23 14.12
C ARG A 103 8.89 -13.35 13.68
N LEU A 104 8.79 -13.58 12.37
CA LEU A 104 7.94 -14.61 11.76
C LEU A 104 8.69 -15.94 11.55
N GLY A 105 9.98 -16.02 11.90
CA GLY A 105 10.80 -17.20 11.63
C GLY A 105 11.10 -17.40 10.13
N ILE A 106 11.02 -16.34 9.33
CA ILE A 106 11.36 -16.34 7.91
C ILE A 106 12.82 -15.97 7.78
N ASP A 107 13.61 -16.83 7.15
CA ASP A 107 15.01 -16.55 6.84
C ASP A 107 15.09 -15.70 5.55
N TRP A 108 15.37 -14.40 5.72
CA TRP A 108 15.47 -13.41 4.65
C TRP A 108 16.74 -12.59 4.84
N GLN A 109 17.62 -12.61 3.83
CA GLN A 109 18.94 -11.96 3.84
C GLN A 109 19.12 -11.01 2.66
#